data_AF-A0A935B0V6-F1
#
_entry.id   AF-A0A935B0V6-F1
#
_cell.length_a   1.000
_cell.length_b   1.000
_cell.length_c   1.000
_cell.angle_alpha   90.00
_cell.angle_beta   90.00
_cell.angle_gamma   90.00
#
_symmetry.space_group_name_H-M   'P 1'
#
loop_
_entity.id
_entity.type
_entity.pdbx_description
1 polymer ?
#
loop_
_entity_poly.entity_id
_entity_poly.type
_entity_poly.pdbx_seq_one_letter_code
_entity_poly.pdbx_strand_id
1 'polypeptide(L)'
;MRKHNTARTLAYAVSLSLAAAATNAAQPAPAAGACVSLETQALQEQSVAGADGARKVTLMPATKVVPGDQVVWQTTARNSCASAAANVVINQAVPEHMTLVADSVAGAETRVLYSLDGKSFVALADLVVTEAEWHQAGCAR
;
A
#
# COMPACT_ATOMS: atom_id res chain seq x y z
N MET A 1 61.18 -51.17 -3.07
CA MET A 1 61.43 -51.94 -4.31
C MET A 1 60.10 -52.43 -4.87
N ARG A 2 59.89 -52.25 -6.18
CA ARG A 2 58.65 -52.54 -6.94
C ARG A 2 58.10 -53.96 -6.73
N LYS A 3 56.77 -54.10 -6.57
CA LYS A 3 55.93 -55.26 -6.95
C LYS A 3 54.55 -54.71 -7.34
N HIS A 4 54.20 -54.63 -8.63
CA HIS A 4 53.37 -55.59 -9.41
C HIS A 4 52.03 -55.92 -8.71
N ASN A 5 50.88 -55.42 -9.20
CA ASN A 5 50.07 -55.84 -10.38
C ASN A 5 49.01 -56.90 -10.02
N THR A 6 47.88 -56.89 -10.75
CA THR A 6 46.69 -57.79 -10.78
C THR A 6 45.64 -57.65 -9.68
N ALA A 7 44.31 -57.79 -9.89
CA ALA A 7 43.40 -57.80 -11.05
C ALA A 7 41.95 -57.97 -10.51
N ARG A 8 40.94 -57.82 -11.39
CA ARG A 8 39.50 -58.17 -11.25
C ARG A 8 38.64 -57.05 -10.65
N THR A 9 37.49 -56.64 -11.19
CA THR A 9 36.50 -57.32 -12.05
C THR A 9 35.68 -56.26 -12.80
N LEU A 10 35.31 -56.54 -14.05
CA LEU A 10 34.31 -55.80 -14.82
C LEU A 10 32.92 -55.88 -14.18
N ALA A 11 32.22 -54.76 -14.07
CA ALA A 11 30.75 -54.76 -14.07
C ALA A 11 30.20 -53.39 -14.52
N TYR A 12 29.63 -53.38 -15.72
CA TYR A 12 28.39 -52.71 -16.13
C TYR A 12 28.00 -51.37 -15.49
N ALA A 13 27.92 -50.33 -16.31
CA ALA A 13 26.64 -49.97 -16.94
C ALA A 13 26.87 -48.78 -17.88
N VAL A 14 26.52 -48.95 -19.16
CA VAL A 14 26.36 -47.83 -20.09
C VAL A 14 25.11 -47.09 -19.63
N SER A 15 25.29 -46.01 -18.88
CA SER A 15 24.22 -45.06 -18.58
C SER A 15 24.08 -44.10 -19.77
N LEU A 16 23.03 -44.32 -20.56
CA LEU A 16 22.59 -43.39 -21.59
C LEU A 16 21.98 -42.16 -20.88
N SER A 17 22.80 -41.17 -20.57
CA SER A 17 22.36 -39.92 -19.97
C SER A 17 21.65 -39.08 -21.04
N LEU A 18 20.32 -39.04 -20.99
CA LEU A 18 19.52 -38.10 -21.76
C LEU A 18 19.83 -36.68 -21.27
N ALA A 19 20.53 -35.88 -22.07
CA ALA A 19 20.80 -34.48 -21.75
C ALA A 19 19.50 -33.69 -21.89
N ALA A 20 18.85 -33.39 -20.76
CA ALA A 20 17.75 -32.42 -20.72
C ALA A 20 18.35 -31.02 -20.94
N ALA A 21 18.12 -30.44 -22.13
CA ALA A 21 18.41 -29.04 -22.39
C ALA A 21 17.49 -28.17 -21.54
N ALA A 22 18.02 -27.60 -20.46
CA ALA A 22 17.30 -26.59 -19.68
C ALA A 22 17.15 -25.35 -20.55
N THR A 23 15.93 -25.09 -21.04
CA THR A 23 15.58 -23.78 -21.60
C THR A 23 15.56 -22.78 -20.45
N ASN A 24 16.58 -21.92 -20.38
CA ASN A 24 16.53 -20.73 -19.54
C ASN A 24 15.43 -19.80 -20.10
N ALA A 25 14.21 -19.94 -19.59
CA ALA A 25 13.21 -18.89 -19.75
C ALA A 25 13.78 -17.64 -19.10
N ALA A 26 13.88 -16.55 -19.87
CA ALA A 26 14.22 -15.24 -19.33
C ALA A 26 13.18 -14.90 -18.25
N GLN A 27 13.59 -14.95 -16.99
CA GLN A 27 12.76 -14.49 -15.89
C GLN A 27 12.52 -12.99 -16.11
N PRO A 28 11.26 -12.51 -16.08
CA PRO A 28 11.02 -11.08 -16.11
C PRO A 28 11.80 -10.44 -14.96
N ALA A 29 12.60 -9.42 -15.28
CA ALA A 29 13.30 -8.65 -14.26
C ALA A 29 12.27 -8.14 -13.25
N PRO A 30 12.53 -8.20 -11.94
CA PRO A 30 11.64 -7.55 -10.98
C PRO A 30 11.51 -6.09 -11.38
N ALA A 31 10.27 -5.61 -11.54
CA ALA A 31 10.01 -4.20 -11.70
C ALA A 31 10.76 -3.48 -10.58
N ALA A 32 11.59 -2.49 -10.93
CA ALA A 32 12.26 -1.65 -9.94
C ALA A 32 11.18 -1.20 -8.93
N GLY A 33 11.36 -1.55 -7.66
CA GLY A 33 10.41 -1.17 -6.62
C GLY A 33 10.18 0.33 -6.70
N ALA A 34 8.92 0.76 -6.61
CA ALA A 34 8.59 2.18 -6.65
C ALA A 34 9.46 2.92 -5.63
N CYS A 35 10.30 3.84 -6.11
CA CYS A 35 11.16 4.68 -5.27
C CYS A 35 10.37 5.81 -4.58
N VAL A 36 9.04 5.73 -4.60
CA VAL A 36 8.13 6.54 -3.80
C VAL A 36 7.51 5.62 -2.76
N SER A 37 7.71 5.93 -1.48
CA SER A 37 7.11 5.18 -0.36
C SER A 37 5.97 5.96 0.27
N LEU A 38 4.98 5.23 0.78
CA LEU A 38 3.82 5.75 1.49
C LEU A 38 3.76 5.13 2.88
N GLU A 39 3.56 5.95 3.89
CA GLU A 39 3.27 5.54 5.26
C GLU A 39 1.96 6.18 5.70
N THR A 40 0.99 5.38 6.11
CA THR A 40 -0.33 5.86 6.53
C THR A 40 -0.62 5.40 7.95
N GLN A 41 -1.07 6.32 8.79
CA GLN A 41 -1.40 6.04 10.19
C GLN A 41 -2.77 6.59 10.57
N ALA A 42 -3.48 5.86 11.41
CA ALA A 42 -4.72 6.29 12.05
C ALA A 42 -4.39 6.98 13.38
N LEU A 43 -4.92 8.20 13.55
CA LEU A 43 -4.70 9.04 14.72
C LEU A 43 -6.04 9.44 15.35
N GLN A 44 -6.05 9.68 16.66
CA GLN A 44 -7.17 10.26 17.38
C GLN A 44 -6.69 11.45 18.21
N GLU A 45 -7.57 12.43 18.37
CA GLU A 45 -7.35 13.51 19.33
C GLU A 45 -7.38 12.95 20.76
N GLN A 46 -6.34 13.24 21.53
CA GLN A 46 -6.26 12.92 22.94
C GLN A 46 -6.02 14.19 23.76
N SER A 47 -6.75 14.30 24.86
CA SER A 47 -6.52 15.34 25.86
C SER A 47 -5.36 14.91 26.76
N VAL A 48 -4.24 15.61 26.67
CA VAL A 48 -3.05 15.38 27.48
C VAL A 48 -2.94 16.48 28.52
N ALA A 49 -2.70 16.11 29.78
CA ALA A 49 -2.41 17.07 30.84
C ALA A 49 -1.05 17.72 30.60
N GLY A 50 -1.02 19.04 30.48
CA GLY A 50 0.18 19.86 30.45
C GLY A 50 0.83 19.95 31.83
N ALA A 51 2.11 20.32 31.85
CA ALA A 51 2.88 20.48 33.09
C ALA A 51 2.32 21.56 34.03
N ASP A 52 1.49 22.45 33.51
CA ASP A 52 0.75 23.52 34.20
C ASP A 52 -0.65 23.09 34.67
N GLY A 53 -1.04 21.83 34.44
CA GLY A 53 -2.39 21.32 34.70
C GLY A 53 -3.41 21.67 33.61
N ALA A 54 -3.04 22.41 32.56
CA ALA A 54 -3.93 22.71 31.45
C ALA A 54 -4.05 21.50 30.51
N ARG A 55 -5.25 21.23 29.99
CA ARG A 55 -5.45 20.18 28.98
C ARG A 55 -5.07 20.69 27.60
N LYS A 56 -4.23 19.94 26.88
CA LYS A 56 -3.92 20.17 25.46
C LYS A 56 -4.48 19.03 24.62
N VAL A 57 -5.02 19.35 23.45
CA VAL A 57 -5.43 18.34 22.48
C VAL A 57 -4.24 18.04 21.57
N THR A 58 -3.89 16.77 21.42
CA THR A 58 -2.84 16.32 20.49
C THR A 58 -3.32 15.11 19.72
N LEU A 59 -2.79 14.91 18.50
CA LEU A 59 -3.01 13.69 17.75
C LEU A 59 -2.06 12.59 18.25
N MET A 60 -2.60 11.42 18.54
CA MET A 60 -1.86 10.22 18.94
C MET A 60 -2.33 9.00 18.15
N PRO A 61 -1.53 7.93 18.01
CA PRO A 61 -1.96 6.71 17.35
C PRO A 61 -3.27 6.17 17.92
N ALA A 62 -4.21 5.87 17.03
CA ALA A 62 -5.49 5.29 17.39
C ALA A 62 -5.28 3.84 17.88
N THR A 63 -5.65 3.55 19.13
CA THR A 63 -5.51 2.18 19.70
C THR A 63 -6.83 1.44 19.76
N LYS A 64 -7.95 2.16 19.81
CA LYS A 64 -9.31 1.62 19.76
C LYS A 64 -10.23 2.64 19.12
N VAL A 65 -10.94 2.22 18.08
CA VAL A 65 -11.94 3.04 17.37
C VAL A 65 -13.30 2.40 17.58
N VAL A 66 -14.26 3.17 18.06
CA VAL A 66 -15.67 2.75 18.22
C VAL A 66 -16.59 3.67 17.39
N PRO A 67 -17.84 3.25 17.10
CA PRO A 67 -18.78 4.10 16.38
C PRO A 67 -18.97 5.46 17.07
N GLY A 68 -18.89 6.54 16.29
CA GLY A 68 -18.96 7.93 16.76
C GLY A 68 -17.60 8.59 16.98
N ASP A 69 -16.50 7.82 17.05
CA ASP A 69 -15.16 8.39 17.11
C ASP A 69 -14.77 9.07 15.80
N GLN A 70 -14.01 10.16 15.91
CA GLN A 70 -13.31 10.74 14.76
C GLN A 70 -11.89 10.20 14.68
N VAL A 71 -11.48 9.79 13.48
CA VAL A 71 -10.14 9.28 13.20
C VAL A 71 -9.51 10.18 12.13
N VAL A 72 -8.31 10.67 12.42
CA VAL A 72 -7.50 11.42 11.47
C VAL A 72 -6.55 10.45 10.78
N TRP A 73 -6.69 10.30 9.47
CA TRP A 73 -5.76 9.52 8.66
C TRP A 73 -4.65 10.43 8.15
N GLN A 74 -3.41 10.15 8.56
CA GLN A 74 -2.23 10.89 8.10
C GLN A 74 -1.40 10.02 7.17
N THR A 75 -1.17 10.52 5.95
CA THR A 75 -0.36 9.86 4.92
C THR A 75 0.90 10.66 4.65
N THR A 76 2.06 10.02 4.77
CA THR A 76 3.36 10.59 4.43
C THR A 76 3.89 9.94 3.16
N ALA A 77 4.09 10.74 2.11
CA ALA A 77 4.74 10.30 0.89
C ALA A 77 6.22 10.74 0.89
N ARG A 78 7.12 9.83 0.52
CA ARG A 78 8.57 10.11 0.42
C ARG A 78 9.09 9.68 -0.95
N ASN A 79 9.72 10.62 -1.65
CA ASN A 79 10.44 10.35 -2.89
C ASN A 79 11.91 10.04 -2.57
N SER A 80 12.33 8.79 -2.79
CA SER A 80 13.72 8.32 -2.73
C SER A 80 14.28 7.96 -4.11
N CYS A 81 13.62 8.41 -5.19
CA CYS A 81 14.10 8.25 -6.55
C CYS A 81 15.36 9.09 -6.80
N ALA A 82 16.18 8.68 -7.77
CA ALA A 82 17.35 9.44 -8.21
C ALA A 82 16.99 10.79 -8.86
N SER A 83 15.74 10.95 -9.29
CA SER A 83 15.19 12.17 -9.89
C SER A 83 13.84 12.53 -9.25
N ALA A 84 13.34 13.73 -9.51
CA ALA A 84 12.00 14.11 -9.06
C ALA A 84 10.95 13.16 -9.65
N ALA A 85 10.07 12.62 -8.79
CA ALA A 85 8.94 11.82 -9.22
C ALA A 85 7.89 12.75 -9.86
N ALA A 86 7.38 12.36 -11.02
CA ALA A 86 6.32 13.08 -11.73
C ALA A 86 5.04 12.24 -11.76
N ASN A 87 3.89 12.90 -11.85
CA ASN A 87 2.57 12.27 -11.96
C ASN A 87 2.26 11.28 -10.82
N VAL A 88 2.68 11.61 -9.60
CA VAL A 88 2.37 10.80 -8.41
C VAL A 88 0.90 10.96 -8.07
N VAL A 89 0.17 9.84 -8.02
CA VAL A 89 -1.23 9.78 -7.62
C VAL A 89 -1.34 8.84 -6.42
N ILE A 90 -2.01 9.30 -5.36
CA ILE A 90 -2.23 8.55 -4.12
C ILE A 90 -3.74 8.39 -3.96
N ASN A 91 -4.24 7.17 -4.18
CA ASN A 91 -5.65 6.86 -4.01
C ASN A 91 -5.88 6.22 -2.63
N GLN A 92 -6.78 6.80 -1.84
CA GLN A 92 -7.15 6.29 -0.53
C GLN A 92 -8.67 6.13 -0.45
N ALA A 93 -9.12 4.89 -0.32
CA ALA A 93 -10.53 4.62 -0.08
C ALA A 93 -10.89 4.95 1.38
N VAL A 94 -12.08 5.51 1.59
CA VAL A 94 -12.66 5.63 2.93
C VAL A 94 -13.00 4.21 3.40
N PRO A 95 -12.55 3.78 4.60
CA PRO A 95 -12.88 2.45 5.12
C PRO A 95 -14.40 2.21 5.25
N GLU A 96 -14.87 0.98 5.03
CA GLU A 96 -16.31 0.63 4.94
C GLU A 96 -17.18 1.06 6.14
N HIS A 97 -16.60 1.21 7.33
CA HIS A 97 -17.31 1.60 8.55
C HIS A 97 -17.03 3.05 8.97
N MET A 98 -16.57 3.87 8.04
CA MET A 98 -16.26 5.27 8.26
C MET A 98 -16.95 6.13 7.20
N THR A 99 -17.25 7.36 7.59
CA THR A 99 -17.69 8.40 6.66
C THR A 99 -16.62 9.47 6.61
N LEU A 100 -16.33 9.99 5.42
CA LEU A 100 -15.46 11.13 5.27
C LEU A 100 -16.12 12.38 5.87
N VAL A 101 -15.45 13.06 6.78
CA VAL A 101 -15.92 14.34 7.33
C VAL A 101 -15.70 15.43 6.29
N ALA A 102 -16.74 16.21 5.98
CA ALA A 102 -16.63 17.33 5.05
C ALA A 102 -15.51 18.30 5.48
N ASP A 103 -14.80 18.85 4.50
CA ASP A 103 -13.70 19.82 4.71
C ASP A 103 -12.53 19.34 5.58
N SER A 104 -12.45 18.04 5.89
CA SER A 104 -11.37 17.46 6.71
C SER A 104 -10.11 17.07 5.93
N VAL A 105 -10.19 17.01 4.61
CA VAL A 105 -9.08 16.57 3.75
C VAL A 105 -8.19 17.75 3.40
N ALA A 106 -6.90 17.64 3.71
CA ALA A 106 -5.89 18.63 3.34
C ALA A 106 -4.56 17.95 2.98
N GLY A 107 -3.77 18.62 2.15
CA GLY A 107 -2.41 18.20 1.80
C GLY A 107 -1.62 19.37 1.23
N ALA A 108 -0.39 19.57 1.70
CA ALA A 108 0.45 20.67 1.26
C ALA A 108 0.85 20.50 -0.21
N GLU A 109 0.62 21.52 -1.03
CA GLU A 109 0.97 21.53 -2.46
C GLU A 109 0.36 20.37 -3.27
N THR A 110 -0.77 19.81 -2.83
CA THR A 110 -1.46 18.72 -3.52
C THR A 110 -2.80 19.17 -4.11
N ARG A 111 -3.17 18.60 -5.26
CA ARG A 111 -4.54 18.66 -5.76
C ARG A 111 -5.35 17.52 -5.13
N VAL A 112 -6.40 17.85 -4.40
CA VAL A 112 -7.32 16.87 -3.81
C VAL A 112 -8.49 16.64 -4.76
N LEU A 113 -8.79 15.36 -5.02
CA LEU A 113 -9.93 14.90 -5.83
C LEU A 113 -10.70 13.83 -5.05
N TYR A 114 -11.98 13.70 -5.37
CA TYR A 114 -12.93 12.82 -4.70
C TYR A 114 -13.56 11.87 -5.72
N SER A 115 -13.97 10.70 -5.23
CA SER A 115 -14.58 9.65 -6.03
C SER A 115 -15.67 8.94 -5.23
N LEU A 116 -16.76 8.56 -5.91
CA LEU A 116 -17.82 7.72 -5.37
C LEU A 116 -17.66 6.24 -5.76
N ASP A 117 -16.88 5.96 -6.82
CA ASP A 117 -16.77 4.65 -7.46
C ASP A 117 -15.34 4.07 -7.44
N GLY A 118 -14.38 4.84 -6.94
CA GLY A 118 -12.95 4.51 -6.95
C GLY A 118 -12.29 4.56 -8.33
N LYS A 119 -12.99 5.05 -9.36
CA LYS A 119 -12.54 5.05 -10.76
C LYS A 119 -12.51 6.46 -11.35
N SER A 120 -13.53 7.26 -11.04
CA SER A 120 -13.71 8.63 -11.53
C SER A 120 -13.38 9.60 -10.40
N PHE A 121 -12.43 10.51 -10.63
CA PHE A 121 -11.94 11.45 -9.61
C PHE A 121 -12.14 12.90 -10.08
N VAL A 122 -12.87 13.69 -9.29
CA VAL A 122 -13.22 15.08 -9.60
C VAL A 122 -13.02 15.99 -8.40
N ALA A 123 -12.96 17.31 -8.61
CA ALA A 123 -12.96 18.25 -7.50
C ALA A 123 -14.28 18.17 -6.73
N LEU A 124 -14.28 18.54 -5.44
CA LEU A 124 -15.50 18.47 -4.61
C LEU A 124 -16.68 19.25 -5.22
N ALA A 125 -16.41 20.40 -5.84
CA ALA A 125 -17.42 21.24 -6.48
C ALA A 125 -18.09 20.57 -7.70
N ASP A 126 -17.42 19.60 -8.31
CA ASP A 126 -17.89 18.86 -9.48
C ASP A 126 -18.38 17.45 -9.12
N LEU A 127 -18.33 17.07 -7.83
CA LEU A 127 -18.75 15.77 -7.36
C LEU A 127 -20.29 15.70 -7.33
N VAL A 128 -20.86 14.87 -8.19
CA VAL A 128 -22.31 14.70 -8.32
C VAL A 128 -22.69 13.27 -7.90
N VAL A 129 -23.68 13.17 -7.02
CA VAL A 129 -24.35 11.90 -6.70
C VAL A 129 -25.57 11.77 -7.60
N THR A 130 -25.62 10.71 -8.41
CA THR A 130 -26.79 10.42 -9.23
C THR A 130 -27.95 9.87 -8.39
N GLU A 131 -29.20 9.93 -8.88
CA GLU A 131 -30.33 9.30 -8.18
C GLU A 131 -30.13 7.79 -7.96
N ALA A 132 -29.48 7.10 -8.91
CA ALA A 132 -29.21 5.68 -8.79
C ALA A 132 -28.26 5.39 -7.61
N GLU A 133 -27.20 6.20 -7.45
CA GLU A 133 -26.26 6.10 -6.34
C GLU A 133 -26.91 6.51 -5.01
N TRP A 134 -27.78 7.52 -5.03
CA TRP A 134 -28.56 7.97 -3.87
C TRP A 134 -29.42 6.84 -3.30
N HIS A 135 -30.11 6.11 -4.16
CA HIS A 135 -30.94 4.97 -3.76
C HIS A 135 -30.11 3.77 -3.28
N GLN A 136 -28.94 3.52 -3.89
CA GLN A 136 -28.01 2.48 -3.42
C GLN A 136 -27.43 2.77 -2.04
N ALA A 137 -27.22 4.05 -1.71
CA ALA A 137 -26.78 4.47 -0.38
C ALA A 137 -27.87 4.35 0.70
N GLY A 138 -29.10 3.93 0.34
CA GLY A 138 -30.21 3.78 1.29
C GLY A 138 -30.77 5.12 1.77
N CYS A 139 -30.43 6.23 1.12
CA CYS A 139 -30.98 7.54 1.45
C CYS A 139 -32.41 7.66 0.90
N ALA A 140 -33.37 7.96 1.77
CA ALA A 140 -34.74 8.30 1.37
C ALA A 140 -34.83 9.77 0.94
N ARG A 141 -35.77 10.05 0.04
CA ARG A 141 -36.03 11.40 -0.49
C ARG A 141 -36.75 12.27 0.53
#